data_AF-A0A022GGA6-F1
#
_entry.id   AF-A0A022GGA6-F1
#
_cell.length_a   1.000
_cell.length_b   1.000
_cell.length_c   1.000
_cell.angle_alpha   90.00
_cell.angle_beta   90.00
_cell.angle_gamma   90.00
#
_symmetry.space_group_name_H-M   'P 1'
#
loop_
_entity.id
_entity.type
_entity.pdbx_description
1 polymer ?
#
loop_
_entity_poly.entity_id
_entity_poly.type
_entity_poly.pdbx_seq_one_letter_code
_entity_poly.pdbx_strand_id
1 'polypeptide(L)'
;MGQLGKVGGRNPVRRRAGMGGFSVWTLLVIVVFVIGVALPALRAIPSLVEYFSVKRAASYAKQRAANKREVVDFFEKQAAIDRITAVKAEDLLIREDENGTIQSVDFSYRTEVPVYGPLSLLITYSGTQH
;
A
#
# COMPACT_ATOMS: atom_id res chain seq x y z
N MET A 1 -40.10 51.64 57.20
CA MET A 1 -40.01 52.03 55.77
C MET A 1 -38.54 51.90 55.34
N GLY A 2 -38.10 51.15 54.35
CA GLY A 2 -38.66 50.07 53.52
C GLY A 2 -37.54 49.02 53.36
N GLN A 3 -37.87 47.73 53.24
CA GLN A 3 -37.88 47.00 51.97
C GLN A 3 -36.60 47.22 51.13
N LEU A 4 -35.69 46.24 51.13
CA LEU A 4 -35.66 45.05 50.25
C LEU A 4 -34.87 45.33 48.97
N GLY A 5 -33.86 44.49 48.71
CA GLY A 5 -33.15 44.56 47.43
C GLY A 5 -31.87 43.73 47.32
N LYS A 6 -31.87 42.47 47.80
CA LYS A 6 -30.82 41.51 47.47
C LYS A 6 -31.07 40.94 46.07
N VAL A 7 -30.28 41.32 45.07
CA VAL A 7 -30.10 40.56 43.81
C VAL A 7 -28.67 40.88 43.33
N GLY A 8 -27.69 40.00 43.37
CA GLY A 8 -27.69 38.62 42.91
C GLY A 8 -26.58 38.51 41.88
N GLY A 9 -25.33 38.46 42.35
CA GLY A 9 -24.15 38.25 41.50
C GLY A 9 -24.25 36.90 40.80
N ARG A 10 -24.56 36.91 39.50
CA ARG A 10 -24.52 35.72 38.67
C ARG A 10 -23.06 35.37 38.44
N ASN A 11 -22.50 34.49 39.27
CA ASN A 11 -21.26 33.81 38.92
C ASN A 11 -21.49 33.05 37.61
N PRO A 12 -20.72 33.32 36.53
CA PRO A 12 -20.75 32.44 35.39
C PRO A 12 -20.20 31.10 35.86
N VAL A 13 -21.09 30.10 35.91
CA VAL A 13 -20.69 28.71 36.08
C VAL A 13 -19.82 28.39 34.87
N ARG A 14 -18.50 28.44 35.04
CA ARG A 14 -17.55 27.86 34.08
C ARG A 14 -17.94 26.39 34.00
N ARG A 15 -18.72 26.03 32.98
CA ARG A 15 -18.92 24.65 32.58
C ARG A 15 -17.50 24.11 32.39
N ARG A 16 -17.03 23.27 33.31
CA ARG A 16 -15.81 22.48 33.07
C ARG A 16 -16.05 21.84 31.72
N ALA A 17 -15.29 22.24 30.71
CA ALA A 17 -15.23 21.54 29.46
C ALA A 17 -15.01 20.09 29.85
N GLY A 18 -16.01 19.23 29.58
CA GLY A 18 -15.90 17.82 29.87
C GLY A 18 -14.63 17.36 29.20
N MET A 19 -13.63 17.01 30.01
CA MET A 19 -12.45 16.31 29.55
C MET A 19 -13.01 14.99 29.00
N GLY A 20 -13.24 14.94 27.69
CA GLY A 20 -13.67 13.74 27.00
C GLY A 20 -12.52 12.75 27.03
N GLY A 21 -12.35 12.09 28.18
CA GLY A 21 -11.38 11.02 28.32
C GLY A 21 -11.73 9.93 27.33
N PHE A 22 -10.72 9.41 26.62
CA PHE A 22 -10.88 8.22 25.80
C PHE A 22 -11.53 7.12 26.64
N SER A 23 -12.72 6.68 26.25
CA SER A 23 -13.37 5.54 26.89
C SER A 23 -12.49 4.31 26.68
N VAL A 24 -12.46 3.41 27.67
CA VAL A 24 -11.83 2.09 27.53
C VAL A 24 -12.36 1.37 26.29
N TRP A 25 -13.63 1.60 25.93
CA TRP A 25 -14.24 1.10 24.70
C TRP A 25 -13.52 1.60 23.45
N THR A 26 -13.25 2.90 23.36
CA THR A 26 -12.51 3.50 22.24
C THR A 26 -11.11 2.91 22.13
N LEU A 27 -10.44 2.71 23.28
CA LEU A 27 -9.12 2.07 23.30
C LEU A 27 -9.18 0.63 22.75
N LEU A 28 -10.16 -0.17 23.16
CA LEU A 28 -10.31 -1.55 22.67
C LEU A 28 -10.55 -1.62 21.16
N VAL A 29 -11.39 -0.72 20.63
CA VAL A 29 -11.63 -0.64 19.18
C VAL A 29 -10.34 -0.32 18.43
N ILE A 30 -9.54 0.62 18.94
CA ILE A 30 -8.26 0.99 18.33
C ILE A 30 -7.31 -0.21 18.35
N VAL A 31 -7.21 -0.95 19.45
CA VAL A 31 -6.33 -2.13 19.54
C VAL A 31 -6.73 -3.18 18.51
N VAL A 32 -8.03 -3.51 18.41
CA VAL A 32 -8.52 -4.48 17.43
C VAL A 32 -8.27 -3.99 16.00
N PHE A 33 -8.50 -2.71 15.71
CA PHE A 33 -8.23 -2.12 14.40
C PHE A 33 -6.75 -2.16 14.05
N VAL A 34 -5.86 -1.85 15.00
CA VAL A 34 -4.41 -1.88 14.78
C VAL A 34 -3.96 -3.30 14.44
N ILE A 35 -4.41 -4.30 15.19
CA ILE A 35 -4.03 -5.70 14.96
C ILE A 35 -4.65 -6.23 13.67
N GLY A 36 -5.94 -5.98 13.44
CA GLY A 36 -6.68 -6.56 12.31
C GLY A 36 -6.49 -5.85 10.97
N VAL A 37 -6.09 -4.56 10.98
CA VAL A 37 -6.00 -3.75 9.75
C VAL A 37 -4.64 -3.06 9.64
N ALA A 38 -4.26 -2.24 10.63
CA ALA A 38 -3.09 -1.37 10.47
C ALA A 38 -1.79 -2.17 10.31
N LEU A 39 -1.57 -3.19 11.14
CA LEU A 39 -0.37 -4.00 11.08
C LEU A 39 -0.26 -4.86 9.80
N PRO A 40 -1.31 -5.57 9.35
CA PRO A 40 -1.30 -6.21 8.04
C PRO A 40 -1.02 -5.23 6.89
N ALA A 41 -1.62 -4.04 6.92
CA ALA A 41 -1.39 -3.01 5.90
C ALA A 41 0.08 -2.54 5.87
N LEU A 42 0.68 -2.31 7.05
CA LEU A 42 2.11 -1.96 7.15
C LEU A 42 3.01 -3.09 6.62
N ARG A 43 2.66 -4.35 6.88
CA ARG A 43 3.41 -5.50 6.34
C ARG A 43 3.28 -5.68 4.83
N ALA A 44 2.26 -5.14 4.19
CA ALA A 44 2.10 -5.13 2.74
C ALA A 44 2.94 -4.03 2.05
N ILE A 45 3.55 -3.10 2.79
CA ILE A 45 4.35 -2.02 2.19
C ILE A 45 5.56 -2.55 1.41
N PRO A 46 6.38 -3.48 1.94
CA PRO A 46 7.50 -4.05 1.18
C PRO A 46 7.07 -4.68 -0.15
N SER A 47 5.95 -5.41 -0.19
CA SER A 47 5.46 -6.03 -1.43
C SER A 47 4.98 -4.99 -2.44
N LEU A 48 4.41 -3.87 -1.98
CA LEU A 48 4.06 -2.74 -2.86
C LEU A 48 5.31 -2.09 -3.47
N VAL A 49 6.38 -1.91 -2.68
CA VAL A 49 7.66 -1.36 -3.18
C VAL A 49 8.27 -2.28 -4.24
N GLU A 50 8.20 -3.60 -4.03
CA GLU A 50 8.65 -4.56 -5.04
C GLU A 50 7.80 -4.48 -6.31
N TYR A 51 6.47 -4.36 -6.21
CA TYR A 51 5.59 -4.13 -7.37
C TYR A 51 5.97 -2.87 -8.16
N PHE A 52 6.25 -1.75 -7.50
CA PHE A 52 6.72 -0.55 -8.20
C PHE A 52 8.08 -0.75 -8.88
N SER A 53 8.93 -1.60 -8.33
CA SER A 53 10.22 -1.95 -8.94
C SER A 53 10.02 -2.83 -10.18
N VAL A 54 9.16 -3.85 -10.11
CA VAL A 54 8.75 -4.67 -11.27
C VAL A 54 8.16 -3.79 -12.38
N LYS A 55 7.26 -2.88 -12.03
CA LYS A 55 6.64 -1.96 -12.99
C LYS A 55 7.69 -1.08 -13.69
N ARG A 56 8.66 -0.55 -12.93
CA ARG A 56 9.78 0.23 -13.49
C ARG A 56 10.67 -0.60 -14.40
N ALA A 57 11.02 -1.82 -13.99
CA ALA A 57 11.81 -2.75 -14.80
C ALA A 57 11.12 -3.13 -16.11
N ALA A 58 9.83 -3.46 -16.07
CA ALA A 58 9.05 -3.76 -17.26
C ALA A 58 8.95 -2.55 -18.20
N SER A 59 8.74 -1.35 -17.65
CA SER A 59 8.69 -0.11 -18.44
C SER A 59 10.04 0.20 -19.10
N TYR A 60 11.13 0.03 -18.35
CA TYR A 60 12.49 0.20 -18.84
C TYR A 60 12.79 -0.78 -19.99
N ALA A 61 12.46 -2.06 -19.82
CA ALA A 61 12.68 -3.09 -20.82
C ALA A 61 11.88 -2.79 -22.10
N LYS A 62 10.60 -2.44 -21.97
CA LYS A 62 9.75 -2.05 -23.11
C LYS A 62 10.29 -0.86 -23.89
N GLN A 63 10.86 0.14 -23.20
CA GLN A 63 11.36 1.35 -23.85
C GLN A 63 12.68 1.15 -24.61
N ARG A 64 13.49 0.16 -24.20
CA ARG A 64 14.82 -0.06 -24.78
C ARG A 64 14.92 -1.25 -25.70
N ALA A 65 14.05 -2.24 -25.56
CA ALA A 65 14.10 -3.45 -26.34
C ALA A 65 13.52 -3.26 -27.74
N ALA A 66 14.23 -3.77 -28.74
CA ALA A 66 13.75 -3.87 -30.12
C ALA A 66 13.07 -5.21 -30.41
N ASN A 67 13.28 -6.24 -29.60
CA ASN A 67 12.74 -7.60 -29.76
C ASN A 67 12.56 -8.31 -28.42
N LYS A 68 11.82 -9.43 -28.39
CA LYS A 68 11.57 -10.23 -27.17
C LYS A 68 12.83 -10.55 -26.35
N ARG A 69 13.92 -10.94 -27.00
CA ARG A 69 15.16 -11.32 -26.31
C ARG A 69 15.75 -10.15 -25.55
N GLU A 70 15.74 -8.97 -26.15
CA GLU A 70 16.19 -7.75 -25.49
C GLU A 70 15.30 -7.35 -24.30
N VAL A 71 13.99 -7.61 -24.35
CA VAL A 71 13.12 -7.37 -23.17
C VAL A 71 13.58 -8.20 -21.99
N VAL A 72 13.83 -9.49 -22.23
CA VAL A 72 14.30 -10.41 -21.20
C VAL A 72 15.62 -9.91 -20.62
N ASP A 73 16.59 -9.59 -21.48
CA ASP A 73 17.91 -9.10 -21.05
C ASP A 73 17.83 -7.76 -20.28
N PHE A 74 17.05 -6.79 -20.77
CA PHE A 74 16.91 -5.49 -20.10
C PHE A 74 16.13 -5.58 -18.80
N PHE A 75 15.08 -6.40 -18.75
CA PHE A 75 14.35 -6.64 -17.52
C PHE A 75 15.24 -7.33 -16.48
N GLU A 76 15.97 -8.37 -16.86
CA GLU A 76 16.85 -9.11 -15.95
C GLU A 76 17.95 -8.20 -15.36
N LYS A 77 18.56 -7.35 -16.20
CA LYS A 77 19.52 -6.33 -15.73
C LYS A 77 18.90 -5.39 -14.71
N GLN A 78 17.70 -4.87 -15.00
CA GLN A 78 17.03 -3.93 -14.09
C GLN A 78 16.55 -4.64 -12.81
N ALA A 79 16.09 -5.89 -12.92
CA ALA A 79 15.71 -6.73 -11.79
C ALA A 79 16.89 -7.01 -10.86
N ALA A 80 18.10 -7.23 -11.39
CA ALA A 80 19.30 -7.38 -10.58
C ALA A 80 19.68 -6.09 -9.83
N ILE A 81 19.48 -4.92 -10.45
CA ILE A 81 19.73 -3.61 -9.82
C ILE A 81 18.74 -3.35 -8.68
N ASP A 82 17.45 -3.54 -8.94
CA ASP A 82 16.37 -3.27 -7.99
C ASP A 82 16.11 -4.44 -7.02
N ARG A 83 16.88 -5.54 -7.14
CA ARG A 83 16.78 -6.79 -6.35
C ARG A 83 15.37 -7.38 -6.36
N ILE A 84 14.77 -7.42 -7.54
CA ILE A 84 13.45 -7.99 -7.76
C ILE A 84 13.56 -9.51 -7.65
N THR A 85 12.72 -10.12 -6.81
CA THR A 85 12.67 -11.57 -6.63
C THR A 85 11.29 -12.15 -6.93
N ALA A 86 10.25 -11.32 -6.86
CA ALA A 86 8.86 -11.75 -7.06
C ALA A 86 8.49 -12.11 -8.50
N VAL A 87 9.26 -11.67 -9.50
CA VAL A 87 9.02 -11.93 -10.94
C VAL A 87 10.35 -12.17 -11.64
N LYS A 88 10.42 -13.22 -12.46
CA LYS A 88 11.56 -13.44 -13.35
C LYS A 88 11.25 -12.98 -14.77
N ALA A 89 12.30 -12.74 -15.55
CA ALA A 89 12.18 -12.33 -16.95
C ALA A 89 11.43 -13.37 -17.81
N GLU A 90 11.54 -14.65 -17.46
CA GLU A 90 10.85 -15.77 -18.11
C GLU A 90 9.33 -15.79 -17.86
N ASP A 91 8.85 -15.18 -16.78
CA ASP A 91 7.42 -15.08 -16.43
C ASP A 91 6.71 -13.93 -17.16
N LEU A 92 7.46 -13.13 -17.94
CA LEU A 92 6.91 -12.00 -18.69
C LEU A 92 6.14 -12.48 -19.91
N LEU A 93 4.94 -11.95 -20.07
CA LEU A 93 4.13 -12.13 -21.25
C LEU A 93 4.42 -10.97 -22.21
N ILE A 94 5.21 -11.25 -23.24
CA ILE A 94 5.64 -10.25 -24.24
C ILE A 94 4.76 -10.40 -25.47
N ARG A 95 4.06 -9.33 -25.85
CA ARG A 95 3.26 -9.29 -27.07
C ARG A 95 3.98 -8.47 -28.13
N GLU A 96 4.13 -9.06 -29.30
CA GLU A 96 4.72 -8.44 -30.48
C GLU A 96 3.64 -8.23 -31.54
N ASP A 97 3.81 -7.19 -32.36
CA ASP A 97 3.00 -6.98 -33.56
C ASP A 97 3.49 -7.84 -34.74
N GLU A 98 2.80 -7.75 -35.88
CA GLU A 98 3.15 -8.48 -37.10
C GLU A 98 4.55 -8.12 -37.66
N ASN A 99 5.10 -6.97 -37.26
CA ASN A 99 6.41 -6.48 -37.65
C ASN A 99 7.51 -6.82 -36.64
N GLY A 100 7.19 -7.58 -35.57
CA GLY A 100 8.11 -7.93 -34.50
C GLY A 100 8.38 -6.79 -33.50
N THR A 101 7.61 -5.69 -33.58
CA THR A 101 7.69 -4.59 -32.62
C THR A 101 6.96 -4.97 -31.35
N ILE A 102 7.55 -4.63 -30.20
CA ILE A 102 6.99 -4.97 -28.90
C ILE A 102 5.82 -4.05 -28.59
N GLN A 103 4.62 -4.62 -28.57
CA GLN A 103 3.38 -3.91 -28.26
C GLN A 103 3.16 -3.81 -26.75
N SER A 104 3.39 -4.90 -26.01
CA SER A 104 3.24 -4.88 -24.56
C SER A 104 4.17 -5.84 -23.83
N VAL A 105 4.51 -5.45 -22.60
CA VAL A 105 5.17 -6.29 -21.59
C VAL A 105 4.23 -6.42 -20.40
N ASP A 106 3.65 -7.60 -20.29
CA ASP A 106 2.68 -7.98 -19.26
C ASP A 106 3.37 -8.81 -18.17
N PHE A 107 2.98 -8.61 -16.91
CA PHE A 107 3.43 -9.41 -15.78
C PHE A 107 2.30 -9.65 -14.78
N SER A 108 2.32 -10.79 -14.10
CA SER A 108 1.37 -11.16 -13.07
C SER A 108 2.00 -12.13 -12.07
N TYR A 109 1.86 -11.85 -10.78
CA TYR A 109 2.42 -12.68 -9.72
C TYR A 109 1.62 -12.54 -8.43
N ARG A 110 1.83 -13.50 -7.52
CA ARG A 110 1.20 -13.51 -6.19
C ARG A 110 2.27 -13.37 -5.14
N THR A 111 2.00 -12.55 -4.13
CA THR A 111 2.86 -12.37 -2.97
C THR A 111 2.07 -12.73 -1.73
N GLU A 112 2.62 -13.68 -0.97
CA GLU A 112 2.11 -14.04 0.34
C GLU A 112 2.85 -13.21 1.41
N VAL A 113 2.10 -12.41 2.15
CA VAL A 113 2.60 -11.59 3.24
C VAL A 113 2.14 -12.20 4.56
N PRO A 114 3.03 -12.82 5.35
CA PRO A 114 2.66 -13.39 6.63
C PRO A 114 2.25 -12.27 7.60
N VAL A 115 1.08 -12.42 8.23
CA VAL A 115 0.55 -11.44 9.19
C VAL A 115 0.80 -11.91 10.62
N TYR A 116 0.14 -12.98 11.08
CA TYR A 116 0.28 -13.54 12.44
C TYR A 116 0.03 -15.04 12.46
N GLY A 117 0.98 -15.81 12.98
CA GLY A 117 0.85 -17.27 13.07
C GLY A 117 0.46 -17.86 11.70
N PRO A 118 -0.66 -18.58 11.59
CA PRO A 118 -1.13 -19.17 10.33
C PRO A 118 -1.84 -18.18 9.39
N LEU A 119 -2.01 -16.91 9.77
CA LEU A 119 -2.72 -15.92 8.96
C LEU A 119 -1.76 -15.18 8.02
N SER A 120 -2.01 -15.25 6.72
CA SER A 120 -1.31 -14.52 5.67
C SER A 120 -2.27 -13.71 4.80
N LEU A 121 -1.75 -12.62 4.22
CA LEU A 121 -2.42 -11.89 3.14
C LEU A 121 -1.85 -12.37 1.82
N LEU A 122 -2.73 -12.79 0.92
CA LEU A 122 -2.35 -13.07 -0.46
C LEU A 122 -2.71 -11.87 -1.33
N ILE A 123 -1.70 -11.24 -1.91
CA ILE A 123 -1.88 -10.09 -2.80
C ILE A 123 -1.50 -10.54 -4.22
N THR A 124 -2.40 -10.31 -5.18
CA THR A 124 -2.11 -10.54 -6.59
C THR A 124 -1.76 -9.21 -7.24
N TYR A 125 -0.56 -9.14 -7.80
CA TYR A 125 -0.06 -7.99 -8.54
C TYR A 125 -0.04 -8.31 -10.02
N SER A 126 -0.48 -7.36 -10.84
CA SER A 126 -0.43 -7.47 -12.28
C SER A 126 -0.23 -6.11 -12.91
N GLY A 127 0.42 -6.07 -14.07
CA GLY A 127 0.58 -4.83 -14.83
C GLY A 127 0.92 -5.09 -16.28
N THR A 128 0.52 -4.15 -17.14
CA THR A 128 0.83 -4.16 -18.57
C THR A 128 1.52 -2.85 -18.92
N GLN A 129 2.70 -2.94 -19.52
CA GLN A 129 3.44 -1.79 -20.06
C GLN A 129 3.26 -1.77 -21.58
N HIS A 130 2.66 -0.71 -22.10
CA HIS A 130 2.40 -0.49 -23.54
C HIS A 130 3.45 0.42 -24.16
#